data_AF-A0A0R1QNQ5-F1
#
_entry.id   AF-A0A0R1QNQ5-F1
#
_cell.length_a   1.000
_cell.length_b   1.000
_cell.length_c   1.000
_cell.angle_alpha   90.00
_cell.angle_beta   90.00
_cell.angle_gamma   90.00
#
_symmetry.space_group_name_H-M   'P 1'
#
loop_
_entity.id
_entity.type
_entity.pdbx_description
1 polymer ?
#
loop_
_entity_poly.entity_id
_entity_poly.type
_entity_poly.pdbx_seq_one_letter_code
_entity_poly.pdbx_strand_id
1 'polypeptide(L)'
;MYQNLPQAKQERVEAALLKEFSTHALADAQVARIVSTANIARGAFYHYFSDLQDAYLYLFGQVMQAVHRNVPKSGDMYQATADFVNGAVDSEYHDLLRQHFAHNAAMLPSHQPTVDLPPIAWAQMTLCHETIRLSLIDSEHKAQHLANLKHALAKLAE
;
A
#
# COMPACT_ATOMS: atom_id res chain seq x y z
N MET A 1 -0.93 8.89 23.67
CA MET A 1 -0.84 7.85 22.62
C MET A 1 -1.95 8.11 21.61
N TYR A 2 -1.63 8.10 20.30
CA TYR A 2 -2.55 8.45 19.21
C TYR A 2 -3.90 7.69 19.26
N GLN A 3 -3.86 6.41 19.63
CA GLN A 3 -5.02 5.53 19.75
C GLN A 3 -6.03 5.94 20.84
N ASN A 4 -5.65 6.85 21.76
CA ASN A 4 -6.52 7.34 22.83
C ASN A 4 -7.23 8.66 22.45
N LEU A 5 -7.05 9.16 21.23
CA LEU A 5 -7.76 10.35 20.76
C LEU A 5 -9.24 10.03 20.51
N PRO A 6 -10.16 11.01 20.62
CA PRO A 6 -11.52 10.85 20.15
C PRO A 6 -11.52 10.41 18.67
N GLN A 7 -12.40 9.49 18.31
CA GLN A 7 -12.47 8.88 16.97
C GLN A 7 -12.48 9.93 15.85
N ALA A 8 -13.34 10.96 15.97
CA ALA A 8 -13.41 12.06 15.00
C ALA A 8 -12.08 12.83 14.82
N LYS A 9 -11.19 12.82 15.82
CA LYS A 9 -9.86 13.42 15.71
C LYS A 9 -8.87 12.48 15.01
N GLN A 10 -8.97 11.17 15.24
CA GLN A 10 -8.17 10.18 14.52
C GLN A 10 -8.50 10.20 13.03
N GLU A 11 -9.80 10.16 12.69
CA GLU A 11 -10.29 10.20 11.30
C GLU A 11 -9.80 11.44 10.54
N ARG A 12 -9.82 12.63 11.17
CA ARG A 12 -9.30 13.86 10.56
C ARG A 12 -7.79 13.82 10.32
N VAL A 13 -7.03 13.21 11.24
CA VAL A 13 -5.58 13.07 11.07
C VAL A 13 -5.29 12.05 9.98
N GLU A 14 -5.96 10.89 9.97
CA GLU A 14 -5.82 9.87 8.92
C GLU A 14 -6.19 10.42 7.54
N ALA A 15 -7.29 11.16 7.42
CA ALA A 15 -7.67 11.80 6.15
C ALA A 15 -6.61 12.82 5.67
N ALA A 16 -5.98 13.56 6.59
CA ALA A 16 -4.92 14.49 6.26
C ALA A 16 -3.63 13.77 5.83
N LEU A 17 -3.27 12.66 6.49
CA LEU A 17 -2.14 11.82 6.09
C LEU A 17 -2.38 11.19 4.73
N LEU A 18 -3.57 10.62 4.50
CA LEU A 18 -3.95 10.03 3.23
C LEU A 18 -3.86 11.05 2.10
N LYS A 19 -4.45 12.23 2.29
CA LYS A 19 -4.34 13.32 1.31
C LYS A 19 -2.90 13.69 0.99
N GLU A 20 -2.06 13.86 2.02
CA GLU A 20 -0.67 14.25 1.85
C GLU A 20 0.12 13.20 1.05
N PHE A 21 0.04 11.93 1.46
CA PHE A 21 0.83 10.84 0.90
C PHE A 21 0.28 10.24 -0.40
N SER A 22 -0.99 10.49 -0.72
CA SER A 22 -1.53 10.27 -2.07
C SER A 22 -1.05 11.33 -3.06
N THR A 23 -0.80 12.56 -2.59
CA THR A 23 -0.44 13.68 -3.47
C THR A 23 1.07 13.83 -3.63
N HIS A 24 1.86 13.52 -2.60
CA HIS A 24 3.30 13.75 -2.56
C HIS A 24 4.04 12.47 -2.21
N ALA A 25 5.20 12.26 -2.84
CA ALA A 25 6.14 11.24 -2.39
C ALA A 25 6.59 11.53 -0.94
N LEU A 26 6.98 10.49 -0.21
CA LEU A 26 7.40 10.59 1.19
C LEU A 26 8.55 11.57 1.38
N ALA A 27 9.47 11.64 0.41
CA ALA A 27 10.59 12.58 0.40
C ALA A 27 10.14 14.05 0.34
N ASP A 28 9.02 14.33 -0.32
CA ASP A 28 8.49 15.68 -0.54
C ASP A 28 7.38 16.05 0.45
N ALA A 29 6.94 15.09 1.28
CA ALA A 29 5.87 15.27 2.24
C ALA A 29 6.26 16.27 3.34
N GLN A 30 5.26 16.99 3.87
CA GLN A 30 5.49 18.06 4.85
C GLN A 30 4.51 17.99 6.02
N VAL A 31 5.08 17.96 7.24
CA VAL A 31 4.30 18.08 8.50
C VAL A 31 3.41 19.32 8.49
N ALA A 32 3.88 20.44 7.92
CA ALA A 32 3.11 21.68 7.84
C ALA A 32 1.79 21.52 7.07
N ARG A 33 1.79 20.80 5.94
CA ARG A 33 0.58 20.53 5.15
C ARG A 33 -0.38 19.60 5.87
N ILE A 34 0.16 18.56 6.52
CA ILE A 34 -0.63 17.60 7.31
C ILE A 34 -1.34 18.31 8.45
N VAL A 35 -0.62 19.07 9.28
CA VAL A 35 -1.20 19.71 10.48
C VAL A 35 -2.20 20.80 10.12
N SER A 36 -1.96 21.51 9.02
CA SER A 36 -2.93 22.47 8.46
C SER A 36 -4.20 21.76 8.00
N THR A 37 -4.08 20.65 7.26
CA THR A 37 -5.23 19.88 6.76
C THR A 37 -6.02 19.23 7.90
N ALA A 38 -5.33 18.66 8.89
CA ALA A 38 -5.94 18.04 10.07
C ALA A 38 -6.47 19.06 11.08
N ASN A 39 -6.20 20.36 10.90
CA ASN A 39 -6.50 21.42 11.87
C ASN A 39 -6.02 21.06 13.28
N ILE A 40 -4.72 20.80 13.42
CA ILE A 40 -4.03 20.53 14.68
C ILE A 40 -2.76 21.38 14.79
N ALA A 41 -2.29 21.63 16.01
CA ALA A 41 -1.00 22.28 16.23
C ALA A 41 0.17 21.36 15.80
N ARG A 42 1.28 21.96 15.35
CA ARG A 42 2.49 21.21 14.97
C ARG A 42 3.03 20.32 16.10
N GLY A 43 2.99 20.80 17.34
CA GLY A 43 3.39 20.00 18.51
C GLY A 43 2.53 18.75 18.71
N ALA A 44 1.26 18.78 18.31
CA ALA A 44 0.37 17.63 18.40
C ALA A 44 0.79 16.50 17.45
N PHE A 45 1.31 16.83 16.26
CA PHE A 45 1.86 15.83 15.34
C PHE A 45 2.96 15.02 16.01
N TYR A 46 3.92 15.70 16.65
CA TYR A 46 5.05 15.05 17.32
C TYR A 46 4.67 14.35 18.65
N HIS A 47 3.45 14.53 19.15
CA HIS A 47 2.89 13.69 20.20
C HIS A 47 2.31 12.37 19.67
N TYR A 48 2.06 12.28 18.36
CA TYR A 48 1.45 11.12 17.71
C TYR A 48 2.48 10.28 16.95
N PHE A 49 3.38 10.95 16.23
CA PHE A 49 4.37 10.34 15.35
C PHE A 49 5.75 10.95 15.61
N SER A 50 6.81 10.16 15.58
CA SER A 50 8.18 10.67 15.74
C SER A 50 8.61 11.54 14.56
N ASP A 51 8.21 11.15 13.35
CA ASP A 51 8.52 11.82 12.09
C ASP A 51 7.50 11.46 10.99
N LEU A 52 7.79 11.86 9.74
CA LEU A 52 6.94 11.56 8.59
C LEU A 52 6.97 10.08 8.20
N GLN A 53 8.08 9.37 8.41
CA GLN A 53 8.18 7.96 8.09
C GLN A 53 7.32 7.13 9.04
N ASP A 54 7.32 7.45 10.34
CA ASP A 54 6.45 6.84 11.34
C ASP A 54 4.96 7.07 11.00
N ALA A 55 4.58 8.32 10.70
CA ALA A 55 3.23 8.65 10.26
C ALA A 55 2.81 7.91 8.97
N TYR A 56 3.74 7.79 8.02
CA TYR A 56 3.52 7.06 6.78
C TYR A 56 3.32 5.57 7.02
N LEU A 57 4.20 4.93 7.79
CA LEU A 57 4.12 3.49 8.10
C LEU A 57 2.85 3.17 8.88
N TYR A 58 2.46 4.04 9.81
CA TYR A 58 1.18 3.94 10.50
C TYR A 58 0.00 3.92 9.52
N LEU A 59 -0.11 4.95 8.66
CA LEU A 59 -1.20 5.03 7.68
C LEU A 59 -1.18 3.84 6.71
N PHE A 60 0.00 3.48 6.19
CA PHE A 60 0.14 2.38 5.24
C PHE A 60 -0.31 1.05 5.86
N GLY A 61 -0.01 0.81 7.14
CA GLY A 61 -0.51 -0.36 7.86
C GLY A 61 -2.05 -0.41 7.94
N GLN A 62 -2.70 0.73 8.21
CA GLN A 62 -4.16 0.83 8.25
C GLN A 62 -4.77 0.55 6.87
N VAL A 63 -4.19 1.12 5.82
CA VAL A 63 -4.61 0.93 4.43
C VAL A 63 -4.43 -0.53 4.00
N MET A 64 -3.31 -1.15 4.33
CA MET A 64 -3.09 -2.58 4.05
C MET A 64 -4.13 -3.45 4.74
N GLN A 65 -4.48 -3.17 6.00
CA GLN A 65 -5.57 -3.90 6.67
C GLN A 65 -6.91 -3.71 5.98
N ALA A 66 -7.22 -2.51 5.50
CA ALA A 66 -8.47 -2.22 4.81
C ALA A 66 -8.56 -2.92 3.44
N VAL A 67 -7.50 -2.84 2.63
CA VAL A 67 -7.44 -3.50 1.31
C VAL A 67 -7.49 -5.02 1.46
N HIS A 68 -6.73 -5.60 2.39
CA HIS A 68 -6.72 -7.06 2.59
C HIS A 68 -8.01 -7.59 3.23
N ARG A 69 -8.78 -6.77 3.96
CA ARG A 69 -10.06 -7.19 4.56
C ARG A 69 -11.05 -7.70 3.50
N ASN A 70 -11.00 -7.12 2.31
CA ASN A 70 -11.93 -7.43 1.22
C ASN A 70 -11.37 -8.47 0.23
N VAL A 71 -10.12 -8.92 0.42
CA VAL A 71 -9.51 -9.96 -0.42
C VAL A 71 -9.85 -11.33 0.18
N PRO A 72 -10.62 -12.19 -0.52
CA PRO A 72 -10.86 -13.56 -0.10
C PRO A 72 -9.53 -14.29 0.09
N LYS A 73 -9.43 -15.12 1.15
CA LYS A 73 -8.30 -16.03 1.32
C LYS A 73 -8.42 -17.21 0.35
N SER A 74 -8.23 -16.92 -0.92
CA SER A 74 -8.10 -17.93 -1.97
C SER A 74 -6.80 -18.72 -1.78
N GLY A 75 -6.86 -20.05 -1.90
CA GLY A 75 -5.66 -20.89 -2.03
C GLY A 75 -4.99 -20.79 -3.41
N ASP A 76 -5.67 -20.18 -4.38
CA ASP A 76 -5.14 -19.89 -5.72
C ASP A 76 -4.45 -18.50 -5.73
N MET A 77 -3.14 -18.52 -6.02
CA MET A 77 -2.27 -17.34 -6.11
C MET A 77 -2.73 -16.34 -7.16
N TYR A 78 -3.27 -16.80 -8.29
CA TYR A 78 -3.81 -15.91 -9.32
C TYR A 78 -5.00 -15.14 -8.78
N GLN A 79 -5.99 -15.84 -8.23
CA GLN A 79 -7.22 -15.21 -7.74
C GLN A 79 -6.92 -14.25 -6.58
N ALA A 80 -6.05 -14.63 -5.64
CA ALA A 80 -5.61 -13.75 -4.56
C ALA A 80 -4.97 -12.46 -5.09
N THR A 81 -4.15 -12.58 -6.15
CA THR A 81 -3.51 -11.41 -6.78
C THR A 81 -4.52 -10.54 -7.51
N ALA A 82 -5.44 -11.14 -8.28
CA ALA A 82 -6.48 -10.42 -9.00
C ALA A 82 -7.42 -9.66 -8.04
N ASP A 83 -7.83 -10.30 -6.95
CA ASP A 83 -8.68 -9.69 -5.93
C ASP A 83 -7.98 -8.53 -5.24
N PHE A 84 -6.70 -8.69 -4.90
CA PHE A 84 -5.90 -7.59 -4.34
C PHE A 84 -5.78 -6.43 -5.33
N VAL A 85 -5.42 -6.70 -6.59
CA VAL A 85 -5.27 -5.67 -7.62
C VAL A 85 -6.57 -4.89 -7.81
N ASN A 86 -7.71 -5.58 -7.94
CA ASN A 86 -9.00 -4.92 -8.11
C ASN A 86 -9.38 -4.13 -6.86
N GLY A 87 -9.27 -4.73 -5.67
CA GLY A 87 -9.59 -4.06 -4.42
C GLY A 87 -8.70 -2.84 -4.14
N ALA A 88 -7.45 -2.86 -4.57
CA ALA A 88 -6.51 -1.76 -4.40
C ALA A 88 -6.74 -0.64 -5.44
N VAL A 89 -6.86 -0.99 -6.72
CA VAL A 89 -7.05 -0.01 -7.81
C VAL A 89 -8.41 0.68 -7.72
N ASP A 90 -9.45 -0.04 -7.31
CA ASP A 90 -10.81 0.51 -7.29
C ASP A 90 -11.15 1.18 -5.93
N SER A 91 -10.18 1.29 -5.01
CA SER A 91 -10.36 1.91 -3.69
C SER A 91 -9.96 3.38 -3.63
N GLU A 92 -10.41 4.08 -2.59
CA GLU A 92 -9.94 5.42 -2.23
C GLU A 92 -8.43 5.50 -1.93
N TYR A 93 -7.77 4.35 -1.75
CA TYR A 93 -6.35 4.27 -1.45
C TYR A 93 -5.47 4.12 -2.70
N HIS A 94 -6.05 4.05 -3.90
CA HIS A 94 -5.29 3.80 -5.14
C HIS A 94 -4.09 4.73 -5.29
N ASP A 95 -4.27 6.05 -5.10
CA ASP A 95 -3.20 7.02 -5.24
C ASP A 95 -2.08 6.83 -4.21
N LEU A 96 -2.41 6.52 -2.95
CA LEU A 96 -1.41 6.22 -1.93
C LEU A 96 -0.59 4.98 -2.30
N LEU A 97 -1.25 3.93 -2.78
CA LEU A 97 -0.62 2.68 -3.17
C LEU A 97 0.25 2.87 -4.42
N ARG A 98 -0.24 3.63 -5.40
CA ARG A 98 0.52 4.04 -6.57
C ARG A 98 1.78 4.80 -6.16
N GLN A 99 1.66 5.81 -5.30
CA GLN A 99 2.80 6.57 -4.77
C GLN A 99 3.79 5.67 -4.01
N HIS A 100 3.28 4.70 -3.26
CA HIS A 100 4.11 3.72 -2.56
C HIS A 100 5.01 2.97 -3.54
N PHE A 101 4.42 2.32 -4.55
CA PHE A 101 5.17 1.50 -5.49
C PHE A 101 6.03 2.33 -6.45
N ALA A 102 5.58 3.53 -6.84
CA ALA A 102 6.32 4.38 -7.76
C ALA A 102 7.53 5.08 -7.12
N HIS A 103 7.41 5.52 -5.85
CA HIS A 103 8.39 6.44 -5.25
C HIS A 103 8.84 6.06 -3.83
N ASN A 104 7.94 5.56 -2.98
CA ASN A 104 8.25 5.46 -1.54
C ASN A 104 8.88 4.13 -1.12
N ALA A 105 8.56 3.03 -1.81
CA ALA A 105 8.95 1.67 -1.41
C ALA A 105 10.49 1.53 -1.26
N ALA A 106 11.27 2.17 -2.13
CA ALA A 106 12.72 2.12 -2.10
C ALA A 106 13.36 2.87 -0.90
N MET A 107 12.60 3.76 -0.24
CA MET A 107 13.06 4.55 0.90
C MET A 107 12.70 3.93 2.25
N LEU A 108 11.89 2.88 2.24
CA LEU A 108 11.38 2.23 3.44
C LEU A 108 12.10 0.92 3.69
N PRO A 109 12.15 0.43 4.94
CA PRO A 109 12.66 -0.91 5.23
C PRO A 109 11.92 -1.95 4.37
N SER A 110 12.64 -2.56 3.42
CA SER A 110 12.05 -3.54 2.50
C SER A 110 11.85 -4.87 3.22
N HIS A 111 10.64 -5.44 3.13
CA HIS A 111 10.48 -6.87 3.36
C HIS A 111 11.02 -7.61 2.13
N GLN A 112 12.19 -8.21 2.27
CA GLN A 112 12.71 -9.10 1.24
C GLN A 112 11.90 -10.41 1.25
N PRO A 113 11.59 -10.98 0.07
CA PRO A 113 11.03 -12.32 0.00
C PRO A 113 11.91 -13.30 0.78
N THR A 114 11.28 -14.28 1.43
CA THR A 114 12.00 -15.35 2.13
C THR A 114 12.89 -16.11 1.14
N VAL A 115 14.17 -16.23 1.46
CA VAL A 115 15.17 -16.94 0.64
C VAL A 115 14.96 -18.47 0.60
N ASP A 116 14.06 -19.00 1.43
CA ASP A 116 13.83 -20.43 1.62
C ASP A 116 12.53 -20.91 0.95
N LEU A 117 12.32 -20.51 -0.32
CA LEU A 117 11.21 -20.98 -1.14
C LEU A 117 11.74 -21.89 -2.26
N PRO A 118 11.04 -22.99 -2.60
CA PRO A 118 11.33 -23.75 -3.81
C PRO A 118 11.34 -22.83 -5.04
N PRO A 119 12.20 -23.09 -6.06
CA PRO A 119 12.36 -22.17 -7.20
C PRO A 119 11.05 -21.79 -7.90
N ILE A 120 10.12 -22.75 -8.05
CA ILE A 120 8.80 -22.50 -8.64
C ILE A 120 7.95 -21.59 -7.74
N ALA A 121 7.90 -21.86 -6.44
CA ALA A 121 7.15 -21.02 -5.49
C ALA A 121 7.73 -19.60 -5.40
N TRP A 122 9.06 -19.46 -5.45
CA TRP A 122 9.73 -18.17 -5.54
C TRP A 122 9.35 -17.41 -6.81
N ALA A 123 9.36 -18.09 -7.97
CA ALA A 123 8.99 -17.47 -9.25
C ALA A 123 7.53 -17.02 -9.25
N GLN A 124 6.61 -17.87 -8.79
CA GLN A 124 5.19 -17.53 -8.66
C GLN A 124 4.97 -16.33 -7.74
N MET A 125 5.59 -16.31 -6.56
CA MET A 125 5.51 -15.20 -5.61
C MET A 125 6.03 -13.89 -6.22
N THR A 126 7.17 -13.96 -6.90
CA THR A 126 7.80 -12.80 -7.56
C THR A 126 6.89 -12.23 -8.64
N LEU A 127 6.31 -13.09 -9.48
CA LEU A 127 5.38 -12.67 -10.53
C LEU A 127 4.09 -12.06 -9.96
N CYS A 128 3.56 -12.61 -8.87
CA CYS A 128 2.39 -12.03 -8.19
C CYS A 128 2.68 -10.62 -7.68
N HIS A 129 3.78 -10.43 -6.94
CA HIS A 129 4.17 -9.11 -6.43
C HIS A 129 4.47 -8.10 -7.53
N GLU A 130 5.15 -8.52 -8.61
CA GLU A 130 5.43 -7.64 -9.73
C GLU A 130 4.14 -7.25 -10.46
N THR A 131 3.19 -8.18 -10.61
CA THR A 131 1.88 -7.91 -11.20
C THR A 131 1.09 -6.89 -10.37
N ILE A 132 1.14 -6.99 -9.04
CA ILE A 132 0.53 -6.01 -8.13
C ILE A 132 1.15 -4.63 -8.36
N ARG A 133 2.49 -4.55 -8.31
CA ARG A 133 3.24 -3.30 -8.51
C ARG A 133 2.87 -2.64 -9.85
N LEU A 134 2.97 -3.38 -10.95
CA LEU A 134 2.67 -2.88 -12.29
C LEU A 134 1.22 -2.42 -12.40
N SER A 135 0.26 -3.19 -11.89
CA SER A 135 -1.16 -2.84 -11.98
C SER A 135 -1.54 -1.60 -11.17
N LEU A 136 -0.79 -1.27 -10.11
CA LEU A 136 -1.03 -0.06 -9.33
C LEU A 136 -0.41 1.18 -9.97
N ILE A 137 0.74 1.02 -10.63
CA ILE A 137 1.44 2.10 -11.34
C ILE A 137 0.77 2.40 -12.69
N ASP A 138 0.36 1.36 -13.41
CA ASP A 138 -0.27 1.38 -14.73
C ASP A 138 -1.65 0.68 -14.67
N SER A 139 -2.61 1.35 -14.01
CA SER A 139 -3.95 0.80 -13.79
C SER A 139 -4.77 0.67 -15.07
N GLU A 140 -4.46 1.44 -16.11
CA GLU A 140 -5.10 1.33 -17.43
C GLU A 140 -4.86 -0.06 -18.06
N HIS A 141 -3.69 -0.65 -17.81
CA HIS A 141 -3.32 -1.97 -18.32
C HIS A 141 -3.45 -3.10 -17.29
N LYS A 142 -4.13 -2.88 -16.15
CA LYS A 142 -4.30 -3.91 -15.10
C LYS A 142 -4.83 -5.26 -15.62
N ALA A 143 -5.75 -5.22 -16.58
CA ALA A 143 -6.31 -6.42 -17.20
C ALA A 143 -5.25 -7.23 -17.97
N GLN A 144 -4.34 -6.55 -18.66
CA GLN A 144 -3.25 -7.19 -19.40
C GLN A 144 -2.20 -7.76 -18.44
N HIS A 145 -1.87 -7.04 -17.36
CA HIS A 145 -0.95 -7.55 -16.33
C HIS A 145 -1.49 -8.82 -15.68
N LEU A 146 -2.78 -8.84 -15.30
CA LEU A 146 -3.43 -10.03 -14.74
C LEU A 146 -3.52 -11.17 -15.75
N ALA A 147 -3.80 -10.89 -17.02
CA ALA A 147 -3.78 -11.90 -18.07
C ALA A 147 -2.39 -12.53 -18.21
N ASN A 148 -1.32 -11.73 -18.22
CA ASN A 148 0.05 -12.24 -18.29
C ASN A 148 0.39 -13.13 -17.09
N LEU A 149 0.03 -12.69 -15.88
CA LEU A 149 0.21 -13.49 -14.66
C LEU A 149 -0.50 -14.84 -14.77
N LYS A 150 -1.77 -14.85 -15.18
CA LYS A 150 -2.55 -16.09 -15.32
C LYS A 150 -1.87 -17.12 -16.22
N HIS A 151 -1.38 -16.67 -17.38
CA HIS A 151 -0.68 -17.53 -18.33
C HIS A 151 0.66 -18.02 -17.78
N ALA A 152 1.41 -17.16 -17.09
CA ALA A 152 2.70 -17.52 -16.50
C ALA A 152 2.54 -18.55 -15.37
N LEU A 153 1.57 -18.34 -14.46
CA LEU A 153 1.30 -19.26 -13.36
C LEU A 153 0.84 -20.63 -13.86
N ALA A 154 0.05 -20.70 -14.93
CA ALA A 154 -0.35 -21.97 -15.54
C ALA A 154 0.86 -22.78 -16.04
N LYS A 155 1.81 -22.13 -16.72
CA LYS A 155 3.05 -22.79 -17.20
C LYS A 155 4.00 -23.22 -16.09
N LEU A 156 3.98 -22.54 -14.95
CA LEU A 156 4.81 -22.86 -13.80
C LEU A 156 4.22 -24.00 -12.95
N ALA A 157 2.96 -24.39 -13.20
CA ALA A 157 2.28 -25.48 -12.52
C ALA A 157 2.34 -26.82 -13.29
N GLU A 158 2.90 -26.82 -14.50
CA GLU A 158 3.22 -28.01 -15.32
C GLU A 158 4.49 -28.71 -14.83
#